data_AF-A0A532CWJ4-F1
#
_entry.id   AF-A0A532CWJ4-F1
#
_cell.length_a   1.000
_cell.length_b   1.000
_cell.length_c   1.000
_cell.angle_alpha   90.00
_cell.angle_beta   90.00
_cell.angle_gamma   90.00
#
_symmetry.space_group_name_H-M   'P 1'
#
loop_
_entity.id
_entity.type
_entity.pdbx_description
1 polymer ?
#
loop_
_entity_poly.entity_id
_entity_poly.type
_entity_poly.pdbx_seq_one_letter_code
_entity_poly.pdbx_strand_id
1 'polypeptide(L)'
;MICPIDGKVERRSVMNLKGEEQRTEPRVAVQFQAMASGSVESEGTGMVLNLSRNGCRLESQLLMLPGLSLELRIAVPGLEWALMIDGADVQWADEDRAGLAFVRIRETERQRLNHVMTTLFARKSEDSDKEQVDLAPVEFQGLEAVLAKDPELAMSKGLAWFAQDRAEFRFRGGSLLNRAFPTCTPEFAAALGKLVKAGGDREADFSLAILQNYLGSTSIDGVLKEIVSRFSHDDHKIGAVRTLINSPSMASVSGEFRLAEAWRVKKEALTPWLTDERQAVRTFAEEHMAELDRMIVAERRRVEVERELRERSRHEDESGHDDGYRAKPF
;
A
#
# COMPACT_ATOMS: atom_id res chain seq x y z
N MET A 1 44.07 27.63 -65.80
CA MET A 1 43.60 28.46 -64.68
C MET A 1 43.00 27.51 -63.65
N ILE A 2 43.79 27.17 -62.62
CA ILE A 2 43.49 26.21 -61.56
C ILE A 2 43.64 27.00 -60.25
N CYS A 3 42.66 26.91 -59.35
CA CYS A 3 42.79 26.82 -57.88
C CYS A 3 41.40 26.94 -57.18
N PRO A 4 41.28 26.47 -55.92
CA PRO A 4 40.17 25.62 -55.43
C PRO A 4 39.43 26.21 -54.23
N ILE A 5 38.36 25.56 -53.73
CA ILE A 5 37.95 25.71 -52.31
C ILE A 5 37.39 24.39 -51.73
N ASP A 6 38.09 23.98 -50.67
CA ASP A 6 37.85 23.10 -49.53
C ASP A 6 36.48 22.47 -49.21
N GLY A 7 36.58 21.30 -48.58
CA GLY A 7 35.48 20.47 -48.12
C GLY A 7 35.02 20.72 -46.69
N LYS A 8 33.84 20.16 -46.37
CA LYS A 8 33.54 19.59 -45.05
C LYS A 8 32.31 18.67 -45.15
N VAL A 9 32.53 17.37 -44.97
CA VAL A 9 31.47 16.39 -44.76
C VAL A 9 31.01 16.53 -43.32
N GLU A 10 29.86 17.18 -43.14
CA GLU A 10 29.23 17.29 -41.83
C GLU A 10 28.34 16.06 -41.62
N ARG A 11 28.78 15.20 -40.69
CA ARG A 11 28.01 14.06 -40.20
C ARG A 11 26.70 14.59 -39.64
N ARG A 12 25.58 14.33 -40.33
CA ARG A 12 24.23 14.52 -39.77
C ARG A 12 24.08 13.61 -38.56
N SER A 13 24.24 14.22 -37.39
CA SER A 13 23.90 13.63 -36.10
C SER A 13 22.42 13.29 -36.12
N VAL A 14 22.12 12.04 -35.80
CA VAL A 14 20.75 11.51 -35.70
C VAL A 14 20.05 12.31 -34.61
N MET A 15 19.11 13.16 -35.03
CA MET A 15 18.37 14.02 -34.12
C MET A 15 17.58 13.16 -33.14
N ASN A 16 17.87 13.43 -31.87
CA ASN A 16 17.18 13.05 -30.66
C ASN A 16 15.66 13.12 -30.84
N LEU A 17 15.01 11.98 -31.04
CA LEU A 17 13.55 11.83 -30.90
C LEU A 17 13.24 11.85 -29.39
N LYS A 18 13.22 13.04 -28.79
CA LYS A 18 12.36 13.27 -27.61
C LYS A 18 10.93 13.09 -28.11
N GLY A 19 10.38 11.88 -27.93
CA GLY A 19 8.95 11.68 -28.02
C GLY A 19 8.30 12.65 -27.04
N GLU A 20 7.64 13.68 -27.56
CA GLU A 20 6.75 14.50 -26.76
C GLU A 20 5.67 13.55 -26.22
N GLU A 21 5.75 13.23 -24.93
CA GLU A 21 4.74 12.47 -24.23
C GLU A 21 3.47 13.33 -24.19
N GLN A 22 2.63 13.17 -25.23
CA GLN A 22 1.33 13.83 -25.32
C GLN A 22 0.48 13.34 -24.16
N ARG A 23 0.35 14.22 -23.17
CA ARG A 23 -0.46 13.98 -21.98
C ARG A 23 -1.92 13.90 -22.41
N THR A 24 -2.50 12.70 -22.32
CA THR A 24 -3.87 12.42 -22.78
C THR A 24 -4.95 12.84 -21.79
N GLU A 25 -4.63 13.03 -20.50
CA GLU A 25 -5.62 13.40 -19.48
C GLU A 25 -5.16 14.49 -18.51
N PRO A 26 -6.08 15.39 -18.08
CA PRO A 26 -5.80 16.38 -17.06
C PRO A 26 -5.58 15.73 -15.69
N ARG A 27 -4.53 16.17 -14.97
CA ARG A 27 -4.23 15.73 -13.60
C ARG A 27 -4.53 16.84 -12.60
N VAL A 28 -5.05 16.47 -11.43
CA VAL A 28 -5.27 17.38 -10.30
C VAL A 28 -4.20 17.10 -9.25
N ALA A 29 -3.56 18.16 -8.74
CA ALA A 29 -2.63 18.05 -7.63
C ALA A 29 -3.41 17.70 -6.35
N VAL A 30 -2.97 16.67 -5.64
CA VAL A 30 -3.60 16.17 -4.42
C VAL A 30 -2.53 15.74 -3.43
N GLN A 31 -2.93 15.51 -2.17
CA GLN A 31 -2.09 14.85 -1.16
C GLN A 31 -2.96 13.79 -0.48
N PHE A 32 -3.03 12.61 -1.10
CA PHE A 32 -3.80 11.49 -0.57
C PHE A 32 -2.88 10.38 -0.11
N GLN A 33 -3.08 9.90 1.12
CA GLN A 33 -2.34 8.74 1.62
C GLN A 33 -2.69 7.51 0.79
N ALA A 34 -1.70 6.68 0.47
CA ALA A 34 -1.90 5.45 -0.25
C ALA A 34 -1.10 4.29 0.33
N MET A 35 -1.66 3.10 0.23
CA MET A 35 -0.94 1.84 0.42
C MET A 35 -0.74 1.21 -0.95
N ALA A 36 0.47 0.77 -1.22
CA ALA A 36 0.85 0.05 -2.42
C ALA A 36 1.32 -1.35 -2.06
N SER A 37 0.86 -2.35 -2.81
CA SER A 37 1.26 -3.75 -2.63
C SER A 37 1.56 -4.40 -3.99
N GLY A 38 2.69 -5.10 -4.09
CA GLY A 38 3.10 -5.89 -5.25
C GLY A 38 3.31 -7.37 -4.91
N SER A 39 3.69 -8.18 -5.89
CA SER A 39 3.97 -9.60 -5.66
C SER A 39 5.20 -9.80 -4.76
N VAL A 40 4.95 -10.38 -3.59
CA VAL A 40 5.86 -11.04 -2.64
C VAL A 40 6.74 -10.14 -1.74
N GLU A 41 7.22 -8.96 -2.16
CA GLU A 41 8.16 -8.18 -1.30
C GLU A 41 7.98 -6.65 -1.32
N SER A 42 6.98 -6.11 -2.04
CA SER A 42 6.80 -4.66 -2.21
C SER A 42 5.48 -4.19 -1.61
N GLU A 43 5.36 -4.25 -0.27
CA GLU A 43 4.27 -3.61 0.47
C GLU A 43 4.77 -2.37 1.21
N GLY A 44 4.11 -1.25 1.01
CA GLY A 44 4.54 0.02 1.59
C GLY A 44 3.52 1.13 1.47
N THR A 45 3.74 2.18 2.24
CA THR A 45 2.90 3.38 2.23
C THR A 45 3.52 4.45 1.36
N GLY A 46 2.68 5.36 0.88
CA GLY A 46 3.11 6.49 0.06
C GLY A 46 2.07 7.60 0.00
N MET A 47 2.45 8.68 -0.67
CA MET A 47 1.59 9.84 -0.89
C MET A 47 1.29 9.99 -2.38
N VAL A 48 0.02 10.03 -2.74
CA VAL A 48 -0.41 10.41 -4.08
C VAL A 48 -0.33 11.92 -4.20
N LEU A 49 0.55 12.40 -5.10
CA LEU A 49 0.85 13.81 -5.33
C LEU A 49 0.02 14.43 -6.45
N ASN A 50 -0.46 13.60 -7.38
CA ASN A 50 -1.45 13.98 -8.38
C ASN A 50 -2.28 12.78 -8.80
N LEU A 51 -3.52 13.04 -9.20
CA LEU A 51 -4.49 12.03 -9.59
C LEU A 51 -5.15 12.41 -10.93
N SER A 52 -5.41 11.40 -11.74
CA SER A 52 -6.18 11.45 -12.99
C SER A 52 -7.10 10.23 -13.08
N ARG A 53 -7.93 10.15 -14.12
CA ARG A 53 -8.82 8.98 -14.29
C ARG A 53 -8.03 7.71 -14.65
N ASN A 54 -6.84 7.86 -15.26
CA ASN A 54 -6.03 6.73 -15.73
C ASN A 54 -4.69 6.58 -15.00
N GLY A 55 -4.45 7.30 -13.92
CA GLY A 55 -3.17 7.17 -13.21
C GLY A 55 -2.94 8.19 -12.12
N CYS A 56 -1.83 8.03 -11.42
CA CYS A 56 -1.39 8.93 -10.37
C CYS A 56 0.15 9.04 -10.32
N ARG A 57 0.64 10.03 -9.59
CA ARG A 57 2.05 10.06 -9.15
C ARG A 57 2.09 9.68 -7.67
N LEU A 58 2.87 8.66 -7.34
CA LEU A 58 3.08 8.17 -5.99
C LEU A 58 4.47 8.56 -5.51
N GLU A 59 4.58 9.05 -4.28
CA GLU A 59 5.84 9.20 -3.56
C GLU A 59 5.89 8.12 -2.47
N SER A 60 6.92 7.28 -2.45
CA SER A 60 7.06 6.16 -1.53
C SER A 60 8.51 5.71 -1.42
N GLN A 61 8.88 5.13 -0.28
CA GLN A 61 10.19 4.48 -0.07
C GLN A 61 10.26 3.07 -0.68
N LEU A 62 9.18 2.62 -1.33
CA LEU A 62 9.18 1.37 -2.07
C LEU A 62 10.09 1.45 -3.28
N LEU A 63 10.92 0.42 -3.46
CA LEU A 63 11.73 0.27 -4.65
C LEU A 63 10.83 -0.11 -5.83
N MET A 64 10.55 0.86 -6.71
CA MET A 64 9.68 0.69 -7.85
C MET A 64 10.49 0.60 -9.14
N LEU A 65 10.26 -0.45 -9.92
CA LEU A 65 10.88 -0.64 -11.23
C LEU A 65 9.82 -0.46 -12.33
N PRO A 66 10.14 0.23 -13.44
CA PRO A 66 9.25 0.32 -14.59
C PRO A 66 8.77 -1.07 -15.07
N GLY A 67 7.48 -1.19 -15.34
CA GLY A 67 6.82 -2.43 -15.74
C GLY A 67 6.28 -3.29 -14.58
N LEU A 68 6.61 -2.97 -13.32
CA LEU A 68 5.95 -3.60 -12.18
C LEU A 68 4.48 -3.17 -12.09
N SER A 69 3.60 -4.10 -11.74
CA SER A 69 2.17 -3.84 -11.52
C SER A 69 1.88 -3.87 -10.02
N LEU A 70 1.30 -2.80 -9.51
CA LEU A 70 0.97 -2.61 -8.09
C LEU A 70 -0.54 -2.58 -7.89
N GLU A 71 -1.01 -3.11 -6.76
CA GLU A 71 -2.33 -2.80 -6.24
C GLU A 71 -2.25 -1.56 -5.35
N LEU A 72 -3.19 -0.62 -5.48
CA LEU A 72 -3.23 0.63 -4.71
C LEU A 72 -4.53 0.75 -3.90
N ARG A 73 -4.39 1.27 -2.68
CA ARG A 73 -5.50 1.76 -1.86
C ARG A 73 -5.27 3.24 -1.60
N ILE A 74 -6.07 4.13 -2.17
CA ILE A 74 -5.89 5.59 -2.07
C ILE A 74 -6.95 6.16 -1.13
N ALA A 75 -6.54 6.70 0.01
CA ALA A 75 -7.41 7.37 0.97
C ALA A 75 -7.76 8.78 0.48
N VAL A 76 -8.94 8.92 -0.14
CA VAL A 76 -9.44 10.20 -0.65
C VAL A 76 -10.30 10.88 0.43
N PRO A 77 -10.02 12.13 0.82
CA PRO A 77 -10.85 12.89 1.75
C PRO A 77 -12.30 13.01 1.26
N GLY A 78 -13.26 12.76 2.16
CA GLY A 78 -14.69 12.74 1.84
C GLY A 78 -15.18 11.42 1.25
N LEU A 79 -14.30 10.48 0.90
CA LEU A 79 -14.68 9.10 0.66
C LEU A 79 -14.52 8.28 1.93
N GLU A 80 -15.55 7.50 2.25
CA GLU A 80 -15.54 6.61 3.42
C GLU A 80 -14.56 5.43 3.25
N TRP A 81 -14.35 4.98 2.02
CA TRP A 81 -13.46 3.87 1.68
C TRP A 81 -12.34 4.35 0.78
N ALA A 82 -11.16 3.74 0.92
CA ALA A 82 -10.10 3.97 -0.05
C ALA A 82 -10.59 3.64 -1.47
N LEU A 83 -10.13 4.43 -2.45
CA LEU A 83 -10.27 4.11 -3.84
C LEU A 83 -9.30 2.97 -4.17
N MET A 84 -9.82 1.91 -4.79
CA MET A 84 -9.07 0.69 -5.05
C MET A 84 -8.66 0.58 -6.52
N ILE A 85 -7.38 0.32 -6.74
CA ILE A 85 -6.81 0.05 -8.07
C ILE A 85 -6.19 -1.35 -8.03
N ASP A 86 -6.77 -2.31 -8.76
CA ASP A 86 -6.33 -3.71 -8.81
C ASP A 86 -5.06 -3.93 -9.66
N GLY A 87 -4.62 -2.90 -10.37
CA GLY A 87 -3.42 -2.94 -11.19
C GLY A 87 -3.04 -1.56 -11.68
N ALA A 88 -1.90 -1.10 -11.19
CA ALA A 88 -1.27 0.16 -11.53
C ALA A 88 0.17 -0.13 -12.00
N ASP A 89 0.42 0.02 -13.29
CA ASP A 89 1.72 -0.28 -13.88
C ASP A 89 2.65 0.93 -13.74
N VAL A 90 3.84 0.69 -13.20
CA VAL A 90 4.91 1.68 -13.07
C VAL A 90 5.38 2.06 -14.47
N GLN A 91 5.09 3.28 -14.90
CA GLN A 91 5.52 3.81 -16.21
C GLN A 91 6.95 4.35 -16.15
N TRP A 92 7.29 4.96 -15.03
CA TRP A 92 8.62 5.45 -14.71
C TRP A 92 8.80 5.48 -13.20
N ALA A 93 10.04 5.39 -12.75
CA ALA A 93 10.44 5.54 -11.36
C ALA A 93 11.66 6.45 -11.28
N ASP A 94 11.68 7.27 -10.25
CA ASP A 94 12.73 8.15 -9.77
C ASP A 94 12.87 7.88 -8.25
N GLU A 95 13.99 8.26 -7.64
CA GLU A 95 14.43 7.83 -6.28
C GLU A 95 13.32 7.40 -5.31
N ASP A 96 12.38 8.30 -5.01
CA ASP A 96 11.22 8.07 -4.13
C ASP A 96 9.86 8.27 -4.83
N ARG A 97 9.83 8.39 -6.17
CA ARG A 97 8.64 8.77 -6.93
C ARG A 97 8.41 7.86 -8.12
N ALA A 98 7.15 7.50 -8.35
CA ALA A 98 6.75 6.77 -9.54
C ALA A 98 5.52 7.38 -10.21
N GLY A 99 5.50 7.29 -11.53
CA GLY A 99 4.30 7.50 -12.33
C GLY A 99 3.59 6.17 -12.55
N LEU A 100 2.34 6.07 -12.10
CA LEU A 100 1.55 4.84 -12.17
C LEU A 100 0.40 5.01 -13.16
N ALA A 101 0.22 4.06 -14.07
CA ALA A 101 -0.92 3.98 -14.98
C ALA A 101 -1.92 2.92 -14.50
N PHE A 102 -3.18 3.31 -14.32
CA PHE A 102 -4.24 2.40 -13.89
C PHE A 102 -4.66 1.51 -15.06
N VAL A 103 -4.18 0.27 -15.04
CA VAL A 103 -4.45 -0.73 -16.09
C VAL A 103 -5.59 -1.68 -15.72
N ARG A 104 -5.80 -1.91 -14.41
CA ARG A 104 -6.92 -2.70 -13.90
C ARG A 104 -7.62 -1.94 -12.79
N ILE A 105 -8.86 -1.55 -13.06
CA ILE A 105 -9.77 -0.93 -12.11
C ILE A 105 -11.16 -1.48 -12.38
N ARG A 106 -11.87 -1.83 -11.32
CA ARG A 106 -13.25 -2.32 -11.42
C ARG A 106 -14.18 -1.19 -11.82
N GLU A 107 -15.31 -1.52 -12.44
CA GLU A 107 -16.24 -0.49 -12.92
C GLU A 107 -16.82 0.36 -11.78
N THR A 108 -17.09 -0.24 -10.64
CA THR A 108 -17.55 0.46 -9.42
C THR A 108 -16.53 1.48 -8.92
N GLU A 109 -15.26 1.09 -8.83
CA GLU A 109 -14.16 1.96 -8.45
C GLU A 109 -13.87 3.01 -9.52
N ARG A 110 -14.02 2.67 -10.81
CA ARG A 110 -13.92 3.62 -11.92
C ARG A 110 -14.98 4.71 -11.82
N GLN A 111 -16.21 4.36 -11.45
CA GLN A 111 -17.27 5.34 -11.18
C GLN A 111 -16.94 6.24 -9.98
N ARG A 112 -16.43 5.67 -8.89
CA ARG A 112 -15.98 6.44 -7.71
C ARG A 112 -14.83 7.39 -8.06
N LEU A 113 -13.82 6.92 -8.80
CA LEU A 113 -12.71 7.73 -9.29
C LEU A 113 -13.22 8.86 -10.20
N ASN A 114 -14.14 8.56 -11.11
CA ASN A 114 -14.74 9.58 -11.99
C ASN A 114 -15.50 10.65 -11.19
N HIS A 115 -16.21 10.25 -10.14
CA HIS A 115 -16.88 11.18 -9.24
C HIS A 115 -15.87 12.07 -8.49
N VAL A 116 -14.84 11.46 -7.88
CA VAL A 116 -13.74 12.19 -7.23
C VAL A 116 -13.09 13.18 -8.18
N MET A 117 -12.74 12.75 -9.40
CA MET A 117 -12.13 13.61 -10.40
C MET A 117 -13.05 14.76 -10.78
N THR A 118 -14.35 14.53 -10.92
CA THR A 118 -15.33 15.58 -11.22
C THR A 118 -15.37 16.63 -10.11
N THR A 119 -15.43 16.20 -8.85
CA THR A 119 -15.40 17.08 -7.67
C THR A 119 -14.09 17.87 -7.58
N LEU A 120 -12.95 17.22 -7.85
CA LEU A 120 -11.64 17.87 -7.87
C LEU A 120 -11.49 18.88 -9.00
N PHE A 121 -12.08 18.62 -10.18
CA PHE A 121 -12.08 19.59 -11.29
C PHE A 121 -12.96 20.80 -11.00
N ALA A 122 -14.13 20.62 -10.37
CA ALA A 122 -14.97 21.72 -9.94
C ALA A 122 -14.25 22.66 -8.95
N ARG A 123 -13.49 22.08 -8.00
CA ARG A 123 -12.66 22.85 -7.06
C ARG A 123 -11.55 23.64 -7.73
N LYS A 124 -10.92 23.11 -8.79
CA LYS A 124 -9.87 23.81 -9.54
C LYS A 124 -10.40 25.03 -10.31
N SER A 125 -11.69 25.09 -10.63
CA SER A 125 -12.32 26.28 -11.23
C SER A 125 -12.77 27.33 -10.20
N GLU A 126 -12.86 26.99 -8.92
CA GLU A 126 -13.37 27.85 -7.84
C GLU A 126 -12.27 28.48 -6.97
N ASP A 127 -10.99 28.18 -7.23
CA ASP A 127 -9.83 28.69 -6.49
C ASP A 127 -9.55 30.21 -6.70
N SER A 128 -10.59 30.98 -7.05
CA SER A 128 -10.63 32.44 -6.89
C SER A 128 -11.28 32.91 -5.59
N ASP A 129 -11.98 32.08 -4.81
CA ASP A 129 -12.40 32.47 -3.46
C ASP A 129 -12.59 31.30 -2.50
N LYS A 130 -12.07 31.48 -1.28
CA LYS A 130 -12.02 30.50 -0.21
C LYS A 130 -13.42 30.23 0.34
N GLU A 131 -13.94 29.02 0.13
CA GLU A 131 -14.85 28.40 1.09
C GLU A 131 -14.73 26.87 1.06
N GLN A 132 -14.28 26.34 2.18
CA GLN A 132 -14.04 24.91 2.39
C GLN A 132 -15.39 24.23 2.63
N VAL A 133 -16.07 23.83 1.56
CA VAL A 133 -17.29 23.03 1.68
C VAL A 133 -16.93 21.57 1.92
N ASP A 134 -17.39 21.08 3.07
CA ASP A 134 -17.32 19.70 3.53
C ASP A 134 -18.12 18.80 2.59
N LEU A 135 -17.47 17.79 2.02
CA LEU A 135 -18.15 16.78 1.22
C LEU A 135 -18.82 15.83 2.22
N ALA A 136 -20.07 16.13 2.58
CA ALA A 136 -20.87 15.22 3.38
C ALA A 136 -20.92 13.86 2.64
N PRO A 137 -20.38 12.78 3.23
CA PRO A 137 -20.46 11.46 2.62
C PRO A 137 -21.93 11.04 2.54
N VAL A 138 -22.33 10.39 1.44
CA VAL A 138 -23.63 9.71 1.39
C VAL A 138 -23.51 8.44 2.23
N GLU A 139 -23.78 8.59 3.53
CA GLU A 139 -23.69 7.52 4.52
C GLU A 139 -24.96 6.65 4.56
N PHE A 140 -24.80 5.36 4.83
CA PHE A 140 -25.84 4.54 5.45
C PHE A 140 -25.75 4.71 6.98
N GLN A 141 -26.15 5.87 7.51
CA GLN A 141 -26.10 6.14 8.96
C GLN A 141 -26.97 5.16 9.74
N GLY A 142 -26.40 4.53 10.76
CA GLY A 142 -27.13 3.79 11.80
C GLY A 142 -27.21 2.28 11.61
N LEU A 143 -26.78 1.72 10.47
CA LEU A 143 -26.79 0.27 10.28
C LEU A 143 -25.74 -0.41 11.18
N GLU A 144 -24.61 0.25 11.43
CA GLU A 144 -23.58 -0.16 12.37
C GLU A 144 -24.13 -0.33 13.79
N ALA A 145 -24.96 0.61 14.26
CA ALA A 145 -25.56 0.56 15.59
C ALA A 145 -26.58 -0.58 15.74
N VAL A 146 -27.19 -1.04 14.63
CA VAL A 146 -28.09 -2.18 14.62
C VAL A 146 -27.30 -3.49 14.52
N LEU A 147 -26.32 -3.58 13.62
CA LEU A 147 -25.47 -4.75 13.43
C LEU A 147 -24.62 -5.05 14.67
N ALA A 148 -24.15 -4.03 15.38
CA ALA A 148 -23.36 -4.18 16.61
C ALA A 148 -24.13 -4.91 17.73
N LYS A 149 -25.47 -4.90 17.70
CA LYS A 149 -26.30 -5.57 18.72
C LYS A 149 -26.33 -7.09 18.56
N ASP A 150 -26.04 -7.61 17.38
CA ASP A 150 -26.09 -9.04 17.08
C ASP A 150 -24.94 -9.44 16.14
N PRO A 151 -23.77 -9.79 16.71
CA PRO A 151 -22.60 -10.22 15.96
C PRO A 151 -22.86 -11.46 15.10
N GLU A 152 -23.70 -12.40 15.56
CA GLU A 152 -24.00 -13.63 14.80
C GLU A 152 -24.83 -13.32 13.57
N LEU A 153 -25.85 -12.46 13.69
CA LEU A 153 -26.62 -11.99 12.55
C LEU A 153 -25.73 -11.21 11.56
N ALA A 154 -24.89 -10.30 12.06
CA ALA A 154 -23.98 -9.53 11.23
C ALA A 154 -23.01 -10.44 10.44
N MET A 155 -22.44 -11.46 11.08
CA MET A 155 -21.62 -12.47 10.39
C MET A 155 -22.42 -13.28 9.37
N SER A 156 -23.64 -13.72 9.70
CA SER A 156 -24.45 -14.53 8.78
C SER A 156 -24.79 -13.75 7.50
N LYS A 157 -25.12 -12.46 7.62
CA LYS A 157 -25.37 -11.56 6.49
C LYS A 157 -24.09 -11.26 5.73
N GLY A 158 -22.99 -11.01 6.45
CA GLY A 158 -21.67 -10.88 5.87
C GLY A 158 -21.30 -12.09 5.00
N LEU A 159 -21.47 -13.30 5.52
CA LEU A 159 -21.13 -14.54 4.81
C LEU A 159 -22.00 -14.73 3.57
N ALA A 160 -23.29 -14.34 3.63
CA ALA A 160 -24.17 -14.34 2.48
C ALA A 160 -23.71 -13.35 1.39
N TRP A 161 -23.27 -12.14 1.77
CA TRP A 161 -22.70 -11.17 0.83
C TRP A 161 -21.38 -11.64 0.24
N PHE A 162 -20.51 -12.24 1.06
CA PHE A 162 -19.25 -12.83 0.61
C PHE A 162 -19.46 -13.95 -0.40
N ALA A 163 -20.49 -14.78 -0.20
CA ALA A 163 -20.83 -15.84 -1.13
C ALA A 163 -21.30 -15.31 -2.50
N GLN A 164 -21.85 -14.10 -2.56
CA GLN A 164 -22.29 -13.47 -3.81
C GLN A 164 -21.10 -12.85 -4.57
N ASP A 165 -20.23 -12.10 -3.86
CA ASP A 165 -19.07 -11.46 -4.47
C ASP A 165 -17.89 -11.41 -3.49
N ARG A 166 -17.03 -12.44 -3.58
CA ARG A 166 -15.82 -12.55 -2.74
C ARG A 166 -14.83 -11.40 -2.99
N ALA A 167 -14.77 -10.92 -4.24
CA ALA A 167 -13.77 -9.95 -4.64
C ALA A 167 -14.12 -8.56 -4.09
N GLU A 168 -15.40 -8.18 -4.10
CA GLU A 168 -15.89 -6.90 -3.57
C GLU A 168 -16.11 -6.93 -2.05
N PHE A 169 -16.37 -8.11 -1.48
CA PHE A 169 -16.76 -8.22 -0.08
C PHE A 169 -15.75 -7.55 0.86
N ARG A 170 -14.45 -7.77 0.66
CA ARG A 170 -13.41 -7.19 1.52
C ARG A 170 -13.47 -5.64 1.59
N PHE A 171 -14.03 -5.01 0.56
CA PHE A 171 -14.13 -3.55 0.43
C PHE A 171 -15.49 -3.01 0.90
N ARG A 172 -16.56 -3.78 0.72
CA ARG A 172 -17.92 -3.36 1.08
C ARG A 172 -18.38 -4.01 2.38
N GLY A 173 -18.59 -5.32 2.35
CA GLY A 173 -19.12 -6.08 3.49
C GLY A 173 -18.15 -6.14 4.66
N GLY A 174 -16.85 -6.36 4.39
CA GLY A 174 -15.79 -6.34 5.40
C GLY A 174 -15.65 -4.97 6.06
N SER A 175 -15.76 -3.89 5.29
CA SER A 175 -15.71 -2.53 5.84
C SER A 175 -16.95 -2.18 6.67
N LEU A 176 -18.15 -2.57 6.22
CA LEU A 176 -19.38 -2.38 7.01
C LEU A 176 -19.29 -3.10 8.36
N LEU A 177 -18.80 -4.35 8.38
CA LEU A 177 -18.59 -5.09 9.63
C LEU A 177 -17.50 -4.45 10.50
N ASN A 178 -16.44 -3.92 9.89
CA ASN A 178 -15.45 -3.14 10.62
C ASN A 178 -16.07 -1.91 11.31
N ARG A 179 -16.97 -1.18 10.66
CA ARG A 179 -17.67 -0.04 11.29
C ARG A 179 -18.61 -0.47 12.41
N ALA A 180 -19.28 -1.61 12.28
CA ALA A 180 -20.10 -2.19 13.34
C ALA A 180 -19.25 -2.66 14.54
N PHE A 181 -18.00 -3.07 14.29
CA PHE A 181 -17.10 -3.65 15.30
C PHE A 181 -15.67 -3.07 15.19
N PRO A 182 -15.42 -1.77 15.43
CA PRO A 182 -14.19 -1.05 15.02
C PRO A 182 -12.88 -1.55 15.65
N THR A 183 -12.95 -2.31 16.74
CA THR A 183 -11.78 -2.90 17.42
C THR A 183 -11.73 -4.42 17.32
N CYS A 184 -12.63 -5.03 16.55
CA CYS A 184 -12.93 -6.46 16.58
C CYS A 184 -13.19 -6.89 18.04
N THR A 185 -14.38 -6.57 18.55
CA THR A 185 -14.72 -6.82 19.95
C THR A 185 -14.49 -8.30 20.31
N PRO A 186 -14.18 -8.64 21.57
CA PRO A 186 -13.94 -10.02 21.97
C PRO A 186 -15.07 -10.98 21.56
N GLU A 187 -16.32 -10.52 21.59
CA GLU A 187 -17.48 -11.28 21.16
C GLU A 187 -17.46 -11.55 19.66
N PHE A 188 -17.16 -10.52 18.85
CA PHE A 188 -17.05 -10.65 17.39
C PHE A 188 -15.87 -11.53 16.97
N ALA A 189 -14.71 -11.35 17.60
CA ALA A 189 -13.53 -12.19 17.40
C ALA A 189 -13.82 -13.65 17.77
N ALA A 190 -14.47 -13.90 18.92
CA ALA A 190 -14.87 -15.24 19.32
C ALA A 190 -15.87 -15.87 18.33
N ALA A 191 -16.79 -15.08 17.80
CA ALA A 191 -17.77 -15.53 16.82
C ALA A 191 -17.10 -15.91 15.48
N LEU A 192 -16.14 -15.11 15.00
CA LEU A 192 -15.30 -15.44 13.84
C LEU A 192 -14.46 -16.70 14.09
N GLY A 193 -13.86 -16.83 15.28
CA GLY A 193 -13.11 -18.04 15.66
C GLY A 193 -13.98 -19.30 15.65
N LYS A 194 -15.21 -19.22 16.17
CA LYS A 194 -16.19 -20.32 16.08
C LYS A 194 -16.56 -20.64 14.64
N LEU A 195 -16.76 -19.62 13.80
CA LEU A 195 -17.08 -19.77 12.39
C LEU A 195 -15.94 -20.48 11.64
N VAL A 196 -14.70 -20.04 11.83
CA VAL A 196 -13.51 -20.69 11.27
C VAL A 196 -13.39 -22.11 11.80
N LYS A 197 -13.66 -22.37 13.09
CA LYS A 197 -13.55 -23.72 13.68
C LYS A 197 -14.60 -24.70 13.18
N ALA A 198 -15.81 -24.25 12.88
CA ALA A 198 -16.91 -25.09 12.40
C ALA A 198 -16.97 -25.20 10.87
N GLY A 199 -16.50 -24.18 10.14
CA GLY A 199 -16.63 -24.06 8.69
C GLY A 199 -15.56 -24.78 7.87
N GLY A 200 -15.43 -24.40 6.60
CA GLY A 200 -14.36 -24.83 5.69
C GLY A 200 -13.63 -23.65 5.07
N ASP A 201 -13.13 -23.82 3.85
CA ASP A 201 -12.37 -22.79 3.14
C ASP A 201 -13.12 -21.47 3.01
N ARG A 202 -14.42 -21.51 2.70
CA ARG A 202 -15.22 -20.31 2.51
C ARG A 202 -15.27 -19.46 3.77
N GLU A 203 -15.48 -20.08 4.92
CA GLU A 203 -15.56 -19.39 6.20
C GLU A 203 -14.20 -18.85 6.64
N ALA A 204 -13.12 -19.56 6.33
CA ALA A 204 -11.76 -19.08 6.54
C ALA A 204 -11.43 -17.87 5.64
N ASP A 205 -11.72 -17.95 4.35
CA ASP A 205 -11.50 -16.87 3.39
C ASP A 205 -12.34 -15.62 3.74
N PHE A 206 -13.59 -15.83 4.14
CA PHE A 206 -14.47 -14.78 4.64
C PHE A 206 -13.88 -14.09 5.87
N SER A 207 -13.39 -14.88 6.83
CA SER A 207 -12.78 -14.35 8.04
C SER A 207 -11.53 -13.56 7.72
N LEU A 208 -10.63 -14.07 6.88
CA LEU A 208 -9.45 -13.34 6.40
C LEU A 208 -9.84 -12.01 5.72
N ALA A 209 -10.88 -12.01 4.89
CA ALA A 209 -11.38 -10.79 4.24
C ALA A 209 -11.90 -9.74 5.24
N ILE A 210 -12.48 -10.17 6.36
CA ILE A 210 -12.87 -9.26 7.47
C ILE A 210 -11.63 -8.77 8.22
N LEU A 211 -10.74 -9.68 8.61
CA LEU A 211 -9.56 -9.39 9.43
C LEU A 211 -8.58 -8.40 8.77
N GLN A 212 -8.58 -8.29 7.43
CA GLN A 212 -7.86 -7.26 6.69
C GLN A 212 -8.23 -5.82 7.08
N ASN A 213 -9.36 -5.60 7.74
CA ASN A 213 -9.76 -4.28 8.22
C ASN A 213 -9.28 -3.99 9.66
N TYR A 214 -8.57 -4.93 10.31
CA TYR A 214 -8.12 -4.85 11.71
C TYR A 214 -6.61 -4.98 11.86
N LEU A 215 -5.87 -4.44 10.88
CA LEU A 215 -4.41 -4.59 10.80
C LEU A 215 -3.72 -4.10 12.07
N GLY A 216 -2.79 -4.92 12.58
CA GLY A 216 -1.97 -4.57 13.73
C GLY A 216 -2.67 -4.63 15.09
N SER A 217 -3.93 -5.04 15.16
CA SER A 217 -4.60 -5.33 16.43
C SER A 217 -4.27 -6.74 16.92
N THR A 218 -4.05 -6.93 18.21
CA THR A 218 -3.93 -8.28 18.83
C THR A 218 -5.30 -8.93 19.08
N SER A 219 -6.40 -8.18 18.91
CA SER A 219 -7.76 -8.71 19.09
C SER A 219 -8.13 -9.80 18.08
N ILE A 220 -7.39 -9.89 16.97
CA ILE A 220 -7.64 -10.88 15.91
C ILE A 220 -6.80 -12.16 16.06
N ASP A 221 -5.81 -12.18 16.97
CA ASP A 221 -4.85 -13.28 17.12
C ASP A 221 -5.53 -14.62 17.36
N GLY A 222 -6.59 -14.65 18.17
CA GLY A 222 -7.34 -15.89 18.44
C GLY A 222 -7.91 -16.51 17.17
N VAL A 223 -8.41 -15.68 16.25
CA VAL A 223 -8.96 -16.13 14.96
C VAL A 223 -7.85 -16.55 14.01
N LEU A 224 -6.75 -15.79 13.94
CA LEU A 224 -5.59 -16.13 13.11
C LEU A 224 -4.97 -17.47 13.54
N LYS A 225 -4.80 -17.70 14.85
CA LYS A 225 -4.32 -18.99 15.38
C LYS A 225 -5.26 -20.15 15.02
N GLU A 226 -6.57 -19.93 15.03
CA GLU A 226 -7.54 -20.94 14.58
C GLU A 226 -7.37 -21.26 13.09
N ILE A 227 -7.18 -20.25 12.24
CA ILE A 227 -6.91 -20.43 10.81
C ILE A 227 -5.62 -21.21 10.60
N VAL A 228 -4.51 -20.80 11.25
CA VAL A 228 -3.22 -21.49 11.16
C VAL A 228 -3.35 -22.95 11.60
N SER A 229 -4.07 -23.21 12.69
CA SER A 229 -4.25 -24.58 13.18
C SER A 229 -5.01 -25.47 12.21
N ARG A 230 -5.96 -24.93 11.45
CA ARG A 230 -6.82 -25.72 10.55
C ARG A 230 -6.27 -25.81 9.13
N PHE A 231 -5.55 -24.80 8.68
CA PHE A 231 -5.13 -24.61 7.29
C PHE A 231 -3.60 -24.48 7.17
N SER A 232 -2.85 -25.17 8.02
CA SER A 232 -1.38 -25.10 8.07
C SER A 232 -0.66 -25.49 6.77
N HIS A 233 -1.34 -26.17 5.86
CA HIS A 233 -0.80 -26.61 4.56
C HIS A 233 -1.38 -25.82 3.37
N ASP A 234 -2.17 -24.78 3.62
CA ASP A 234 -2.71 -23.91 2.59
C ASP A 234 -1.87 -22.64 2.49
N ASP A 235 -0.95 -22.61 1.53
CA ASP A 235 0.01 -21.51 1.35
C ASP A 235 -0.68 -20.16 1.13
N HIS A 236 -1.85 -20.12 0.50
CA HIS A 236 -2.59 -18.88 0.28
C HIS A 236 -3.14 -18.31 1.60
N LYS A 237 -3.75 -19.16 2.43
CA LYS A 237 -4.29 -18.73 3.73
C LYS A 237 -3.17 -18.39 4.71
N ILE A 238 -2.10 -19.18 4.74
CA ILE A 238 -0.92 -18.89 5.56
C ILE A 238 -0.24 -17.59 5.11
N GLY A 239 -0.11 -17.36 3.80
CA GLY A 239 0.36 -16.09 3.25
C GLY A 239 -0.49 -14.90 3.71
N ALA A 240 -1.81 -15.02 3.63
CA ALA A 240 -2.73 -13.97 4.11
C ALA A 240 -2.58 -13.71 5.62
N VAL A 241 -2.40 -14.75 6.45
CA VAL A 241 -2.12 -14.59 7.89
C VAL A 241 -0.81 -13.82 8.12
N ARG A 242 0.26 -14.17 7.38
CA ARG A 242 1.55 -13.44 7.46
C ARG A 242 1.36 -11.97 7.10
N THR A 243 0.64 -11.65 6.03
CA THR A 243 0.34 -10.26 5.65
C THR A 243 -0.37 -9.49 6.77
N LEU A 244 -1.39 -10.10 7.40
CA LEU A 244 -2.13 -9.48 8.49
C LEU A 244 -1.26 -9.20 9.73
N ILE A 245 -0.39 -10.15 10.09
CA ILE A 245 0.54 -10.02 11.21
C ILE A 245 1.59 -8.94 10.92
N ASN A 246 2.18 -8.97 9.73
CA ASN A 246 3.26 -8.08 9.30
C ASN A 246 2.80 -6.64 9.06
N SER A 247 1.50 -6.43 8.81
CA SER A 247 0.95 -5.10 8.55
C SER A 247 1.33 -4.12 9.66
N PRO A 248 2.11 -3.06 9.35
CA PRO A 248 2.64 -2.17 10.37
C PRO A 248 1.52 -1.37 11.04
N SER A 249 1.53 -1.33 12.37
CA SER A 249 0.75 -0.31 13.09
C SER A 249 1.45 1.02 12.89
N MET A 250 0.76 2.01 12.31
CA MET A 250 1.32 3.34 12.00
C MET A 250 1.80 4.14 13.22
N ALA A 251 1.68 3.60 14.43
CA ALA A 251 2.11 4.28 15.65
C ALA A 251 3.64 4.25 15.82
N SER A 252 4.28 5.34 15.41
CA SER A 252 5.46 5.91 16.07
C SER A 252 6.78 5.13 16.00
N VAL A 253 7.21 4.76 14.80
CA VAL A 253 8.63 4.43 14.60
C VAL A 253 9.31 5.58 13.88
N SER A 254 10.05 6.40 14.62
CA SER A 254 10.92 7.46 14.10
C SER A 254 12.37 6.99 14.04
N GLY A 255 13.10 7.33 12.98
CA GLY A 255 14.53 7.01 12.83
C GLY A 255 14.86 6.40 11.47
N GLU A 256 16.13 6.08 11.23
CA GLU A 256 16.61 5.54 9.94
C GLU A 256 16.27 4.05 9.74
N PHE A 257 15.98 3.31 10.81
CA PHE A 257 15.72 1.86 10.81
C PHE A 257 14.24 1.50 11.07
N ARG A 258 13.29 2.31 10.57
CA ARG A 258 11.87 2.18 10.96
C ARG A 258 11.26 0.80 10.70
N LEU A 259 11.59 0.20 9.55
CA LEU A 259 11.05 -1.11 9.16
C LEU A 259 11.60 -2.22 10.07
N ALA A 260 12.90 -2.21 10.34
CA ALA A 260 13.54 -3.18 11.24
C ALA A 260 12.96 -3.10 12.66
N GLU A 261 12.68 -1.89 13.15
CA GLU A 261 12.09 -1.70 14.47
C GLU A 261 10.60 -2.10 14.51
N ALA A 262 9.84 -1.81 13.43
CA ALA A 262 8.47 -2.30 13.29
C ALA A 262 8.41 -3.85 13.34
N TRP A 263 9.28 -4.53 12.60
CA TRP A 263 9.36 -6.00 12.62
C TRP A 263 9.82 -6.55 13.97
N ARG A 264 10.68 -5.84 14.70
CA ARG A 264 11.07 -6.21 16.07
C ARG A 264 9.87 -6.23 17.01
N VAL A 265 9.03 -5.18 16.98
CA VAL A 265 7.80 -5.11 17.78
C VAL A 265 6.82 -6.23 17.40
N LYS A 266 6.70 -6.54 16.11
CA LYS A 266 5.86 -7.65 15.64
C LYS A 266 6.36 -9.00 16.13
N LYS A 267 7.67 -9.23 16.11
CA LYS A 267 8.29 -10.44 16.65
C LYS A 267 7.97 -10.59 18.14
N GLU A 268 8.07 -9.52 18.93
CA GLU A 268 7.73 -9.54 20.36
C GLU A 268 6.25 -9.88 20.59
N ALA A 269 5.35 -9.33 19.77
CA ALA A 269 3.92 -9.63 19.83
C ALA A 269 3.57 -11.11 19.54
N LEU A 270 4.43 -11.84 18.81
CA LEU A 270 4.27 -13.27 18.54
C LEU A 270 4.77 -14.18 19.66
N THR A 271 5.48 -13.66 20.67
CA THR A 271 6.00 -14.47 21.79
C THR A 271 4.91 -15.34 22.46
N PRO A 272 3.67 -14.84 22.72
CA PRO A 272 2.59 -15.64 23.30
C PRO A 272 2.05 -16.76 22.38
N TRP A 273 2.47 -16.83 21.12
CA TRP A 273 2.07 -17.89 20.19
C TRP A 273 2.94 -19.14 20.34
N LEU A 274 4.16 -19.01 20.88
CA LEU A 274 5.09 -20.12 21.12
C LEU A 274 4.59 -21.08 22.23
N THR A 275 3.70 -20.62 23.09
CA THR A 275 3.10 -21.41 24.17
C THR A 275 1.70 -21.93 23.85
N ASP A 276 1.22 -21.76 22.60
CA ASP A 276 -0.09 -22.28 22.19
C ASP A 276 -0.12 -23.82 22.24
N GLU A 277 -1.25 -24.38 22.68
CA GLU A 277 -1.42 -25.83 22.80
C GLU A 277 -1.31 -26.55 21.45
N ARG A 278 -1.64 -25.86 20.35
CA ARG A 278 -1.68 -26.43 19.00
C ARG A 278 -0.30 -26.38 18.37
N GLN A 279 0.23 -27.53 17.98
CA GLN A 279 1.55 -27.65 17.36
C GLN A 279 1.70 -26.81 16.09
N ALA A 280 0.70 -26.79 15.22
CA ALA A 280 0.73 -26.00 13.98
C ALA A 280 0.92 -24.49 14.24
N VAL A 281 0.32 -23.96 15.30
CA VAL A 281 0.46 -22.54 15.68
C VAL A 281 1.88 -22.26 16.18
N ARG A 282 2.43 -23.16 17.00
CA ARG A 282 3.82 -23.05 17.49
C ARG A 282 4.83 -23.10 16.35
N THR A 283 4.70 -24.06 15.44
CA THR A 283 5.56 -24.17 14.26
C THR A 283 5.49 -22.93 13.38
N PHE A 284 4.28 -22.43 13.10
CA PHE A 284 4.10 -21.19 12.36
C PHE A 284 4.79 -20.00 13.04
N ALA A 285 4.64 -19.85 14.36
CA ALA A 285 5.26 -18.77 15.12
C ALA A 285 6.79 -18.85 15.07
N GLU A 286 7.38 -20.03 15.28
CA GLU A 286 8.83 -20.25 15.19
C GLU A 286 9.38 -19.88 13.81
N GLU A 287 8.76 -20.37 12.73
CA GLU A 287 9.16 -20.10 11.36
C GLU A 287 9.03 -18.61 11.00
N HIS A 288 7.92 -17.99 11.40
CA HIS A 288 7.66 -16.59 11.08
C HIS A 288 8.56 -15.65 11.90
N MET A 289 8.86 -15.97 13.16
CA MET A 289 9.84 -15.21 13.96
C MET A 289 11.25 -15.30 13.36
N ALA A 290 11.65 -16.46 12.83
CA ALA A 290 12.93 -16.62 12.13
C ALA A 290 12.97 -15.87 10.78
N GLU A 291 11.83 -15.77 10.09
CA GLU A 291 11.67 -14.90 8.92
C GLU A 291 11.84 -13.42 9.28
N LEU A 292 11.14 -12.95 10.32
CA LEU A 292 11.28 -11.58 10.81
C LEU A 292 12.73 -11.24 11.20
N ASP A 293 13.45 -12.17 11.83
CA ASP A 293 14.88 -11.98 12.14
C ASP A 293 15.73 -11.77 10.89
N ARG A 294 15.49 -12.55 9.84
CA ARG A 294 16.18 -12.37 8.55
C ARG A 294 15.86 -11.01 7.93
N MET A 295 14.59 -10.59 7.97
CA MET A 295 14.14 -9.30 7.45
C MET A 295 14.78 -8.13 8.23
N ILE A 296 14.82 -8.21 9.56
CA ILE A 296 15.45 -7.20 10.42
C ILE A 296 16.93 -7.02 10.08
N VAL A 297 17.68 -8.12 9.92
CA VAL A 297 19.10 -8.08 9.55
C VAL A 297 19.29 -7.49 8.15
N ALA A 298 18.46 -7.91 7.19
CA ALA A 298 18.54 -7.43 5.81
C ALA A 298 18.28 -5.91 5.72
N GLU A 299 17.26 -5.42 6.42
CA GLU A 299 16.92 -3.99 6.43
C GLU A 299 17.99 -3.14 7.10
N ARG A 300 18.57 -3.60 8.21
CA ARG A 300 19.69 -2.88 8.85
C ARG A 300 20.87 -2.74 7.90
N ARG A 301 21.24 -3.84 7.22
CA ARG A 301 22.30 -3.82 6.22
C ARG A 301 21.99 -2.89 5.05
N ARG A 302 20.74 -2.88 4.57
CA ARG A 302 20.28 -1.99 3.49
C ARG A 302 20.50 -0.52 3.87
N VAL A 303 20.05 -0.12 5.07
CA VAL A 303 20.19 1.26 5.57
C VAL A 303 21.66 1.64 5.79
N GLU A 304 22.49 0.72 6.28
CA GLU A 304 23.94 0.95 6.45
C GLU A 304 24.64 1.19 5.11
N VAL A 305 24.36 0.37 4.09
CA VAL A 305 24.91 0.54 2.74
C VAL A 305 24.47 1.87 2.13
N GLU A 306 23.20 2.24 2.28
CA GLU A 306 22.67 3.51 1.79
C GLU A 306 23.35 4.70 2.48
N ARG A 307 23.62 4.61 3.78
CA ARG A 307 24.36 5.63 4.54
C ARG A 307 25.79 5.77 4.03
N GLU A 308 26.50 4.67 3.83
CA GLU A 308 27.87 4.69 3.30
C GLU A 308 27.93 5.32 1.90
N LEU A 309 26.95 5.04 1.04
CA LEU A 309 26.84 5.68 -0.27
C LEU A 309 26.60 7.18 -0.15
N ARG A 310 25.71 7.61 0.75
CA ARG A 310 25.44 9.03 1.03
C ARG A 310 26.65 9.77 1.61
N GLU A 311 27.46 9.12 2.43
CA GLU A 311 28.70 9.69 2.97
C GLU A 311 29.75 9.84 1.87
N ARG A 312 29.91 8.84 0.99
CA ARG A 312 30.84 8.90 -0.14
C ARG A 312 30.47 10.01 -1.13
N SER A 313 29.21 10.13 -1.50
CA SER A 313 28.76 11.18 -2.43
C SER A 313 28.97 12.59 -1.86
N ARG A 314 28.72 12.79 -0.56
CA ARG A 314 29.00 14.08 0.10
C ARG A 314 30.48 14.44 0.08
N HIS A 315 31.36 13.46 0.31
CA HIS A 315 32.81 13.71 0.26
C HIS A 315 33.30 14.00 -1.17
N GLU A 316 32.69 13.41 -2.20
CA GLU A 316 32.99 13.71 -3.61
C GLU A 316 32.52 15.14 -3.99
N ASP A 317 31.36 15.59 -3.51
CA ASP A 317 30.85 16.95 -3.75
C ASP A 317 31.68 18.03 -3.01
N GLU A 318 32.13 17.76 -1.77
CA GLU A 318 32.97 18.69 -1.00
C GLU A 318 34.40 18.79 -1.54
N SER A 319 34.95 17.71 -2.09
CA SER A 319 36.29 17.70 -2.70
C SER A 319 36.33 18.32 -4.11
N GLY A 320 35.18 18.52 -4.75
CA GLY A 320 35.05 19.18 -6.05
C GLY A 320 35.12 20.72 -6.03
N HIS A 321 35.29 21.36 -4.87
CA HIS A 321 35.32 22.83 -4.73
C HIS A 321 36.72 23.43 -4.46
N ASP A 322 37.79 22.65 -4.64
CA ASP A 322 39.19 23.14 -4.54
C ASP A 322 39.90 23.14 -5.91
N ASP A 323 39.26 23.70 -6.94
CA ASP A 323 39.94 24.00 -8.20
C ASP A 323 40.20 25.50 -8.33
N GLY A 324 41.29 25.91 -7.68
CA GLY A 324 42.19 27.00 -8.06
C GLY A 324 41.57 28.30 -8.60
N TYR A 325 41.41 29.29 -7.72
CA TYR A 325 41.32 30.69 -8.12
C TYR A 325 42.67 31.13 -8.74
N ARG A 326 42.86 30.87 -10.03
CA ARG A 326 44.04 31.33 -10.79
C ARG A 326 43.76 32.74 -11.31
N ALA A 327 44.33 33.73 -10.63
CA ALA A 327 44.32 35.12 -11.09
C ALA A 327 44.92 35.21 -12.50
N LYS A 328 44.18 35.85 -13.43
CA LYS A 328 44.66 36.13 -14.79
C LYS A 328 45.60 37.36 -14.74
N PRO A 329 46.82 37.29 -15.27
CA PRO A 329 47.63 38.49 -15.45
C PRO A 329 47.14 39.28 -16.67
N PHE A 330 47.30 40.60 -16.58
CA PHE A 330 46.96 41.62 -17.57
C PHE A 330 47.61 41.39 -18.94
#